data_AF-A0A099LGY9-F1
#
_entry.id   AF-A0A099LGY9-F1
#
_cell.length_a   1.000
_cell.length_b   1.000
_cell.length_c   1.000
_cell.angle_alpha   90.00
_cell.angle_beta   90.00
_cell.angle_gamma   90.00
#
_symmetry.space_group_name_H-M   'P 1'
#
loop_
_entity.id
_entity.type
_entity.pdbx_description
1 polymer ?
#
loop_
_entity_poly.entity_id
_entity_poly.type
_entity_poly.pdbx_seq_one_letter_code
_entity_poly.pdbx_strand_id
1 'polypeptide(L)'
;MAKIIMQNVKIKAANGGSIKNYESVEMNGVEMEFTGNSIDFVTDENVAIFRDVVKTMTPNEIVGLAKALQNQSIENQESVIRKSKLSKALGYVKEIKPLVNWIIELGKNV
;
A
#
# COMPACT_ATOMS: atom_id res chain seq x y z
N MET A 1 -14.60 -1.51 -7.03
CA MET A 1 -14.23 -2.30 -5.83
C MET A 1 -15.19 -1.93 -4.71
N ALA A 2 -15.68 -2.91 -3.95
CA ALA A 2 -16.53 -2.63 -2.79
C ALA A 2 -15.68 -1.94 -1.71
N LYS A 3 -16.20 -0.86 -1.15
CA LYS A 3 -15.56 -0.07 -0.10
C LYS A 3 -16.38 -0.22 1.17
N ILE A 4 -15.73 -0.53 2.29
CA ILE A 4 -16.40 -0.57 3.60
C ILE A 4 -16.32 0.83 4.20
N ILE A 5 -17.46 1.44 4.49
CA ILE A 5 -17.54 2.76 5.13
C ILE A 5 -18.13 2.58 6.51
N MET A 6 -17.34 2.85 7.54
CA MET A 6 -17.78 2.85 8.94
C MET A 6 -17.88 4.29 9.43
N GLN A 7 -19.12 4.74 9.62
CA GLN A 7 -19.44 6.11 10.06
C GLN A 7 -20.17 6.08 11.39
N ASN A 8 -19.64 6.81 12.38
CA ASN A 8 -20.27 6.99 13.71
C ASN A 8 -20.62 5.67 14.41
N VAL A 9 -19.77 4.65 14.27
CA VAL A 9 -19.99 3.33 14.85
C VAL A 9 -19.18 3.21 16.15
N LYS A 10 -19.81 2.65 17.19
CA LYS A 10 -19.12 2.24 18.41
C LYS A 10 -19.05 0.72 18.48
N ILE A 11 -17.84 0.17 18.48
CA ILE A 11 -17.59 -1.26 18.56
C ILE A 11 -16.98 -1.56 19.94
N LYS A 12 -17.63 -2.43 20.71
CA LYS A 12 -17.09 -2.99 21.95
C LYS A 12 -16.98 -4.50 21.82
N ALA A 13 -15.78 -5.05 21.97
CA ALA A 13 -15.58 -6.49 21.94
C ALA A 13 -14.43 -6.92 22.86
N ALA A 14 -14.43 -8.18 23.30
CA ALA A 14 -13.34 -8.70 24.12
C ALA A 14 -12.01 -8.75 23.35
N ASN A 15 -12.04 -9.12 22.06
CA ASN A 15 -10.88 -9.14 21.17
C ASN A 15 -11.22 -8.44 19.85
N GLY A 16 -10.25 -7.74 19.28
CA GLY A 16 -10.26 -7.31 17.89
C GLY A 16 -10.15 -8.50 16.93
N GLY A 17 -10.52 -8.27 15.67
CA GLY A 17 -10.34 -9.21 14.56
C GLY A 17 -9.26 -8.74 13.58
N SER A 18 -9.16 -9.39 12.43
CA SER A 18 -8.23 -8.99 11.36
C SER A 18 -8.98 -8.33 10.20
N ILE A 19 -8.53 -7.14 9.77
CA ILE A 19 -9.03 -6.49 8.56
C ILE A 19 -8.00 -6.69 7.45
N LYS A 20 -8.36 -7.49 6.43
CA LYS A 20 -7.59 -7.62 5.19
C LYS A 20 -7.93 -6.46 4.25
N ASN A 21 -6.92 -5.89 3.58
CA ASN A 21 -7.07 -4.76 2.66
C ASN A 21 -7.62 -3.48 3.33
N TYR A 22 -6.98 -3.04 4.42
CA TYR A 22 -7.36 -1.85 5.19
C TYR A 22 -7.61 -0.59 4.34
N GLU A 23 -6.91 -0.43 3.22
CA GLU A 23 -7.11 0.69 2.28
C GLU A 23 -8.49 0.72 1.59
N SER A 24 -9.26 -0.37 1.67
CA SER A 24 -10.66 -0.42 1.25
C SER A 24 -11.65 -0.02 2.35
N VAL A 25 -11.16 0.35 3.54
CA VAL A 25 -11.96 0.69 4.71
C VAL A 25 -11.81 2.16 5.07
N GLU A 26 -12.91 2.90 5.07
CA GLU A 26 -12.97 4.28 5.54
C GLU A 26 -13.61 4.31 6.93
N MET A 27 -12.89 4.86 7.92
CA MET A 27 -13.35 4.98 9.30
C MET A 27 -13.47 6.46 9.65
N ASN A 28 -14.69 6.92 9.96
CA ASN A 28 -14.95 8.28 10.41
C ASN A 28 -15.85 8.27 11.65
N GLY A 29 -15.41 8.91 12.73
CA GLY A 29 -16.14 8.92 14.00
C GLY A 29 -16.32 7.53 14.62
N VAL A 30 -15.37 6.61 14.40
CA VAL A 30 -15.47 5.24 14.90
C VAL A 30 -14.76 5.11 16.24
N GLU A 31 -15.49 4.66 17.26
CA GLU A 31 -14.93 4.35 18.58
C GLU A 31 -14.80 2.84 18.74
N MET A 32 -13.59 2.34 18.95
CA MET A 32 -13.32 0.92 19.15
C MET A 32 -12.72 0.68 20.52
N GLU A 33 -13.41 -0.10 21.35
CA GLU A 33 -12.95 -0.50 22.69
C GLU A 33 -12.76 -2.02 22.72
N PHE A 34 -11.50 -2.46 22.85
CA PHE A 34 -11.12 -3.87 23.00
C PHE A 34 -10.41 -4.10 24.33
N THR A 35 -10.76 -5.18 25.05
CA THR A 35 -10.21 -5.46 26.39
C THR A 35 -9.05 -6.45 26.40
N GLY A 36 -8.94 -7.31 25.37
CA GLY A 36 -7.88 -8.29 25.18
C GLY A 36 -6.85 -7.84 24.15
N ASN A 37 -7.14 -8.08 22.86
CA ASN A 37 -6.26 -7.68 21.74
C ASN A 37 -6.92 -6.63 20.84
N SER A 38 -6.13 -5.77 20.19
CA SER A 38 -6.61 -4.78 19.20
C SER A 38 -6.90 -5.40 17.82
N ILE A 39 -7.54 -4.65 16.91
CA ILE A 39 -7.67 -5.07 15.50
C ILE A 39 -6.29 -5.15 14.86
N ASP A 40 -6.07 -6.21 14.10
CA ASP A 40 -4.87 -6.39 13.28
C ASP A 40 -5.16 -6.01 11.82
N PHE A 41 -4.38 -5.07 11.28
CA PHE A 41 -4.56 -4.57 9.92
C PHE A 41 -3.63 -5.33 8.98
N VAL A 42 -4.17 -6.40 8.39
CA VAL A 42 -3.42 -7.23 7.44
C VAL A 42 -3.46 -6.55 6.07
N THR A 43 -2.40 -5.82 5.76
CA THR A 43 -2.09 -5.46 4.38
C THR A 43 -1.48 -6.68 3.70
N ASP A 44 -1.83 -6.92 2.44
CA ASP A 44 -1.24 -7.99 1.63
C ASP A 44 0.29 -7.94 1.81
N GLU A 45 0.93 -9.02 2.29
CA GLU A 45 2.36 -9.02 2.68
C GLU A 45 3.27 -8.45 1.58
N ASN A 46 2.83 -8.62 0.33
CA ASN A 46 3.47 -8.13 -0.88
C ASN A 46 3.55 -6.59 -0.95
N VAL A 47 2.55 -5.88 -0.40
CA VAL A 47 2.50 -4.41 -0.34
C VAL A 47 3.30 -3.89 0.86
N ALA A 48 3.33 -4.62 1.97
CA ALA A 48 4.10 -4.25 3.16
C ALA A 48 5.61 -4.22 2.88
N ILE A 49 6.13 -5.26 2.21
CA ILE A 49 7.53 -5.33 1.77
C ILE A 49 7.86 -4.16 0.83
N PHE A 50 6.95 -3.81 -0.08
CA PHE A 50 7.14 -2.68 -0.99
C PHE A 50 7.14 -1.33 -0.27
N ARG A 51 6.22 -1.11 0.69
CA ARG A 51 6.18 0.10 1.51
C ARG A 51 7.47 0.29 2.30
N ASP A 52 8.02 -0.78 2.88
CA ASP A 52 9.24 -0.68 3.65
C ASP A 52 10.46 -0.38 2.77
N VAL A 53 10.54 -0.94 1.55
CA VAL A 53 11.61 -0.56 0.62
C VAL A 53 11.44 0.89 0.14
N VAL A 54 10.22 1.34 -0.15
CA VAL A 54 9.98 2.75 -0.54
C VAL A 54 10.34 3.73 0.59
N LYS A 55 10.11 3.39 1.87
CA LYS A 55 10.55 4.22 3.01
C LYS A 55 12.08 4.41 3.07
N THR A 56 12.85 3.49 2.49
CA THR A 56 14.32 3.62 2.40
C THR A 56 14.79 4.45 1.20
N MET A 57 13.87 4.87 0.32
CA MET A 57 14.17 5.72 -0.82
C MET A 57 14.02 7.19 -0.44
N THR A 58 14.93 8.03 -0.96
CA THR A 58 14.82 9.48 -0.83
C THR A 58 13.70 10.03 -1.73
N PRO A 59 13.12 11.20 -1.39
CA PRO A 59 12.14 11.88 -2.23
C PRO A 59 12.52 11.97 -3.71
N ASN A 60 13.77 12.35 -3.99
CA ASN A 60 14.30 12.47 -5.35
C ASN A 60 14.38 11.13 -6.09
N GLU A 61 14.68 10.03 -5.39
CA GLU A 61 14.69 8.69 -5.97
C GLU A 61 13.26 8.23 -6.32
N ILE A 62 12.27 8.56 -5.49
CA ILE A 62 10.87 8.24 -5.74
C ILE A 62 10.35 9.02 -6.95
N VAL A 63 10.62 10.33 -7.01
CA VAL A 63 10.24 11.19 -8.15
C VAL A 63 10.94 10.74 -9.43
N GLY A 64 12.22 10.39 -9.35
CA GLY A 64 13.00 9.89 -10.50
C GLY A 64 12.45 8.57 -11.04
N LEU A 65 12.10 7.65 -10.14
CA LEU A 65 11.49 6.37 -10.52
C LEU A 65 10.08 6.57 -11.12
N ALA A 66 9.26 7.42 -10.52
CA ALA A 66 7.93 7.75 -11.03
C ALA A 66 7.97 8.31 -12.46
N LYS A 67 8.90 9.23 -12.74
CA LYS A 67 9.12 9.76 -14.10
C LYS A 67 9.60 8.68 -15.07
N ALA A 68 10.52 7.82 -14.65
CA ALA A 68 11.00 6.71 -15.47
C ALA A 68 9.88 5.72 -15.83
N LEU A 69 8.94 5.48 -14.92
CA LEU A 69 7.77 4.63 -15.13
C LEU A 69 6.71 5.29 -16.04
N GLN A 70 6.50 6.60 -15.90
CA GLN A 70 5.58 7.37 -16.77
C GLN A 70 6.06 7.43 -18.23
N ASN A 71 7.38 7.50 -18.44
CA ASN A 71 7.96 7.61 -19.77
C ASN A 71 8.17 6.26 -20.48
N GLN A 72 7.73 5.15 -19.89
CA GLN A 72 7.90 3.81 -20.45
C GLN A 72 6.56 3.15 -20.77
N SER A 73 6.57 2.30 -21.80
CA SER A 73 5.42 1.46 -22.15
C SER A 73 5.14 0.44 -21.05
N ILE A 74 3.88 0.01 -20.93
CA ILE A 74 3.42 -0.96 -19.90
C ILE A 74 4.30 -2.22 -19.89
N GLU A 75 4.67 -2.69 -21.06
CA GLU A 75 5.53 -3.87 -21.29
C GLU A 75 6.95 -3.67 -20.74
N ASN A 76 7.44 -2.43 -20.68
CA ASN A 76 8.79 -2.09 -20.23
C ASN A 76 8.85 -1.59 -18.77
N GLN A 77 7.70 -1.30 -18.15
CA GLN A 77 7.64 -0.81 -16.77
C GLN A 77 8.22 -1.81 -15.77
N GLU A 78 8.02 -3.11 -15.97
CA GLU A 78 8.65 -4.14 -15.12
C GLU A 78 10.19 -4.04 -15.15
N SER A 79 10.76 -3.85 -16.34
CA SER A 79 12.21 -3.72 -16.52
C SER A 79 12.77 -2.49 -15.79
N VAL A 80 11.99 -1.41 -15.69
CA VAL A 80 12.37 -0.21 -14.93
C VAL A 80 12.42 -0.50 -13.43
N ILE A 81 11.39 -1.16 -12.90
CA ILE A 81 11.36 -1.52 -11.47
C ILE A 81 12.47 -2.53 -11.14
N ARG A 82 12.75 -3.50 -12.04
CA ARG A 82 13.87 -4.46 -11.90
C ARG A 82 15.25 -3.79 -11.86
N LYS A 83 15.41 -2.61 -12.44
CA LYS A 83 16.65 -1.82 -12.37
C LYS A 83 16.72 -0.92 -11.13
N SER A 84 15.65 -0.84 -10.35
CA SER A 84 15.54 0.02 -9.17
C SER A 84 15.80 -0.74 -7.86
N LYS A 85 15.80 0.00 -6.75
CA LYS A 85 15.84 -0.57 -5.38
C LYS A 85 14.65 -1.49 -5.07
N LEU A 86 13.56 -1.40 -5.85
CA LEU A 86 12.36 -2.22 -5.71
C LEU A 86 12.44 -3.58 -6.44
N SER A 87 13.56 -3.87 -7.09
CA SER A 87 13.80 -5.12 -7.82
C SER A 87 13.59 -6.38 -6.97
N LYS A 88 14.05 -6.34 -5.70
CA LYS A 88 13.87 -7.45 -4.75
C LYS A 88 12.41 -7.64 -4.35
N ALA A 89 11.68 -6.54 -4.21
CA ALA A 89 10.27 -6.57 -3.81
C ALA A 89 9.38 -7.08 -4.96
N LEU A 90 9.79 -6.86 -6.21
CA LEU A 90 9.10 -7.28 -7.44
C LEU A 90 8.82 -8.79 -7.50
N GLY A 91 9.73 -9.62 -6.98
CA GLY A 91 9.56 -11.08 -6.95
C GLY A 91 8.40 -11.57 -6.08
N TYR A 92 7.90 -10.72 -5.18
CA TYR A 92 6.77 -11.02 -4.30
C TYR A 92 5.43 -10.54 -4.86
N VAL A 93 5.43 -9.80 -5.97
CA VAL A 93 4.22 -9.14 -6.47
C VAL A 93 3.61 -9.93 -7.62
N LYS A 94 2.34 -10.35 -7.45
CA LYS A 94 1.55 -11.02 -8.49
C LYS A 94 1.19 -10.10 -9.66
N GLU A 95 0.92 -8.81 -9.39
CA GLU A 95 0.53 -7.84 -10.41
C GLU A 95 1.29 -6.52 -10.26
N ILE A 96 2.03 -6.15 -11.31
CA ILE A 96 2.91 -4.96 -11.30
C ILE A 96 2.12 -3.67 -11.56
N LYS A 97 1.01 -3.75 -12.29
CA LYS A 97 0.21 -2.59 -12.74
C LYS A 97 -0.30 -1.70 -11.59
N PRO A 98 -0.93 -2.24 -10.53
CA PRO A 98 -1.36 -1.46 -9.37
C PRO A 98 -0.18 -0.76 -8.69
N LEU A 99 0.97 -1.41 -8.72
CA LEU A 99 2.19 -0.96 -8.06
C LEU A 99 2.85 0.20 -8.80
N VAL A 100 2.91 0.12 -10.14
CA VAL A 100 3.34 1.23 -10.99
C VAL A 100 2.47 2.45 -10.74
N ASN A 101 1.14 2.30 -10.71
CA ASN A 101 0.22 3.40 -10.45
C ASN A 101 0.49 4.03 -9.07
N TRP A 102 0.68 3.20 -8.05
CA TRP A 102 0.99 3.67 -6.70
C TRP A 102 2.31 4.45 -6.63
N ILE A 103 3.39 3.98 -7.26
CA ILE A 103 4.68 4.71 -7.31
C ILE A 103 4.52 6.04 -8.05
N ILE A 104 3.76 6.06 -9.14
CA ILE A 104 3.47 7.28 -9.91
C ILE A 104 2.70 8.29 -9.07
N GLU A 105 1.71 7.85 -8.28
CA GLU A 105 0.97 8.72 -7.36
C GLU A 105 1.85 9.23 -6.22
N LEU A 106 2.70 8.37 -5.65
CA LEU A 106 3.66 8.75 -4.61
C LEU A 106 4.60 9.84 -5.11
N GLY A 107 5.17 9.68 -6.30
CA GLY A 107 6.06 10.70 -6.90
C GLY A 107 5.38 12.01 -7.28
N LYS A 108 4.04 12.09 -7.28
CA LYS A 108 3.29 13.36 -7.43
C LYS A 108 3.03 14.06 -6.10
N ASN A 109 3.01 13.30 -5.00
CA ASN A 109 2.66 13.77 -3.65
C ASN A 109 3.90 14.05 -2.77
N VAL A 110 5.10 13.80 -3.30
CA VAL A 110 6.42 14.04 -2.68
C VAL A 110 7.02 15.31 -3.28
#